data_AF-D6WII5-F1
#
_entry.id   AF-D6WII5-F1
#
_cell.length_a   1.000
_cell.length_b   1.000
_cell.length_c   1.000
_cell.angle_alpha   90.00
_cell.angle_beta   90.00
_cell.angle_gamma   90.00
#
_symmetry.space_group_name_H-M   'P 1'
#
loop_
_entity.id
_entity.type
_entity.pdbx_description
1 polymer ?
#
loop_
_entity_poly.entity_id
_entity_poly.type
_entity_poly.pdbx_seq_one_letter_code
_entity_poly.pdbx_strand_id
1 'polypeptide(L)'
;MAERQQSDKRRQLQRYVGTQPPSVGRQGFQIDNLALNTSMDQIKFYLNQELATNKTYALVWNSAKILYANDVEKNKYVIQAPPEFYQAIIAYSFELNGFKIYDDFNTKSRQMENMSSWNAFPYKSLYCLLAQSVKCVKSIPDAEVNNITLYRGLNFVFPCQVNQIISFSQFASFTSSEKVAKEFTGNNQGTIFVIPPPVQNKTTLGIRPYSFFVNEEEVLVMAWSKFRVKRIIKEENKVILESVDNPAVQCNSVNVHSLFAMTERQNSSQTTQQRYVGTQAPFTGTQNFQIANFALKVNINDIRQYLAEELAGNETYAAVWNAAKEIFVVDVKSGRYVPHSYEDYYLAIIAYSYENQGLRIYADFNLKTRQMKNLTSWKAFPYKSLYCLLAQSVGCVESFPDVRREKLTIYRGLNLGFPCEVNQTLCFGQFTSFSTSESVAERFIGKSGTIFELKPLAQPKTTLGIAPYSFINNEEEVLVMAWSQFVVKEIQQNKVILESVENKAVKVP
;
A
#
# COMPACT_ATOMS: atom_id res chain seq x y z
N MET A 1 -4.63 28.43 21.01
CA MET A 1 -5.83 27.67 20.59
C MET A 1 -6.58 28.50 19.57
N ALA A 2 -6.65 28.08 18.30
CA ALA A 2 -7.54 28.70 17.33
C ALA A 2 -8.94 28.08 17.50
N GLU A 3 -9.91 28.85 17.98
CA GLU A 3 -11.30 28.40 18.00
C GLU A 3 -11.83 28.29 16.57
N ARG A 4 -12.55 27.20 16.26
CA ARG A 4 -13.23 27.04 14.96
C ARG A 4 -14.30 28.12 14.83
N GLN A 5 -14.40 28.71 13.65
CA GLN A 5 -15.24 29.88 13.46
C GLN A 5 -16.69 29.49 13.16
N GLN A 6 -17.62 30.19 13.80
CA GLN A 6 -18.94 30.42 13.20
C GLN A 6 -18.74 31.21 11.92
N SER A 7 -19.41 30.80 10.85
CA SER A 7 -19.13 31.31 9.52
C SER A 7 -19.41 32.80 9.42
N ASP A 8 -18.44 33.51 8.85
CA ASP A 8 -18.61 34.91 8.43
C ASP A 8 -19.05 34.92 6.96
N LYS A 9 -20.15 35.60 6.64
CA LYS A 9 -20.81 35.56 5.31
C LYS A 9 -19.87 35.89 4.15
N ARG A 10 -18.85 36.72 4.40
CA ARG A 10 -17.82 37.05 3.39
C ARG A 10 -16.80 35.93 3.16
N ARG A 11 -16.50 35.12 4.17
CA ARG A 11 -15.59 33.97 4.07
C ARG A 11 -16.32 32.76 3.46
N GLN A 12 -17.64 32.63 3.68
CA GLN A 12 -18.50 31.68 2.97
C GLN A 12 -18.43 31.84 1.44
N LEU A 13 -18.27 33.07 0.95
CA LEU A 13 -18.31 33.40 -0.48
C LEU A 13 -17.10 32.93 -1.29
N GLN A 14 -15.94 32.62 -0.72
CA GLN A 14 -14.76 32.25 -1.54
C GLN A 14 -14.65 30.74 -1.79
N ARG A 15 -15.22 29.91 -0.90
CA ARG A 15 -15.03 28.46 -0.93
C ARG A 15 -16.05 27.71 -1.79
N TYR A 16 -17.27 28.23 -1.86
CA TYR A 16 -18.36 27.64 -2.64
C TYR A 16 -18.58 28.30 -4.01
N VAL A 17 -18.04 29.51 -4.25
CA VAL A 17 -18.11 30.13 -5.58
C VAL A 17 -17.14 29.40 -6.49
N GLY A 18 -17.68 28.62 -7.41
CA GLY A 18 -16.92 28.33 -8.62
C GLY A 18 -16.90 29.58 -9.49
N THR A 19 -15.83 30.37 -9.41
CA THR A 19 -15.51 31.36 -10.47
C THR A 19 -14.96 30.67 -11.72
N GLN A 20 -15.06 29.34 -11.78
CA GLN A 20 -14.15 28.49 -12.49
C GLN A 20 -14.91 27.27 -13.10
N PRO A 21 -14.98 27.15 -14.44
CA PRO A 21 -15.86 26.19 -15.14
C PRO A 21 -15.36 24.74 -15.08
N PRO A 22 -16.25 23.73 -15.08
CA PRO A 22 -15.89 22.35 -15.41
C PRO A 22 -15.19 22.25 -16.78
N SER A 23 -14.33 21.25 -16.94
CA SER A 23 -13.71 20.93 -18.23
C SER A 23 -14.68 20.13 -19.10
N VAL A 24 -14.64 20.39 -20.42
CA VAL A 24 -15.44 19.69 -21.43
C VAL A 24 -14.52 18.76 -22.23
N GLY A 25 -14.91 17.49 -22.40
CA GLY A 25 -14.33 16.60 -23.42
C GLY A 25 -12.84 16.24 -23.24
N ARG A 26 -12.20 16.60 -22.13
CA ARG A 26 -10.81 16.18 -21.86
C ARG A 26 -10.74 14.68 -21.56
N GLN A 27 -10.02 13.94 -22.40
CA GLN A 27 -9.58 12.58 -22.09
C GLN A 27 -8.41 12.68 -21.11
N GLY A 28 -8.73 12.63 -19.80
CA GLY A 28 -7.76 12.90 -18.74
C GLY A 28 -6.84 11.71 -18.43
N PHE A 29 -5.54 11.99 -18.44
CA PHE A 29 -4.48 11.31 -17.71
C PHE A 29 -4.98 10.84 -16.32
N GLN A 30 -4.80 9.55 -16.00
CA GLN A 30 -5.42 8.86 -14.85
C GLN A 30 -4.80 9.25 -13.48
N ILE A 31 -4.76 10.54 -13.15
CA ILE A 31 -4.23 11.05 -11.86
C ILE A 31 -5.00 10.47 -10.69
N ASP A 32 -6.31 10.27 -10.82
CA ASP A 32 -7.14 9.71 -9.74
C ASP A 32 -6.68 8.31 -9.35
N ASN A 33 -6.36 7.45 -10.34
CA ASN A 33 -5.81 6.11 -10.08
C ASN A 33 -4.45 6.21 -9.39
N LEU A 34 -3.59 7.13 -9.84
CA LEU A 34 -2.29 7.33 -9.21
C LEU A 34 -2.46 7.77 -7.74
N ALA A 35 -3.34 8.73 -7.49
CA ALA A 35 -3.61 9.29 -6.16
C ALA A 35 -4.25 8.27 -5.21
N LEU A 36 -5.21 7.49 -5.70
CA LEU A 36 -5.90 6.43 -4.95
C LEU A 36 -4.96 5.27 -4.61
N ASN A 37 -3.97 4.98 -5.46
CA ASN A 37 -3.02 3.88 -5.26
C ASN A 37 -1.67 4.32 -4.67
N THR A 38 -1.48 5.62 -4.38
CA THR A 38 -0.25 6.10 -3.73
C THR A 38 -0.24 5.63 -2.27
N SER A 39 0.82 4.90 -1.87
CA SER A 39 0.92 4.38 -0.50
C SER A 39 1.07 5.50 0.54
N MET A 40 0.66 5.23 1.77
CA MET A 40 0.77 6.19 2.88
C MET A 40 2.22 6.65 3.14
N ASP A 41 3.22 5.80 2.91
CA ASP A 41 4.63 6.18 3.07
C ASP A 41 5.08 7.16 2.00
N GLN A 42 4.66 6.93 0.75
CA GLN A 42 4.95 7.85 -0.34
C GLN A 42 4.23 9.19 -0.14
N ILE A 43 2.99 9.15 0.36
CA ILE A 43 2.24 10.34 0.76
C ILE A 43 2.97 11.09 1.88
N LYS A 44 3.48 10.39 2.90
CA LYS A 44 4.26 11.00 4.00
C LYS A 44 5.58 11.58 3.53
N PHE A 45 6.25 10.92 2.59
CA PHE A 45 7.45 11.44 1.95
C PHE A 45 7.15 12.75 1.21
N TYR A 46 6.10 12.78 0.38
CA TYR A 46 5.65 14.02 -0.26
C TYR A 46 5.31 15.08 0.77
N LEU A 47 4.55 14.72 1.80
CA LEU A 47 4.14 15.65 2.85
C LEU A 47 5.36 16.29 3.50
N ASN A 48 6.33 15.51 3.97
CA ASN A 48 7.53 16.04 4.63
C ASN A 48 8.31 17.00 3.73
N GLN A 49 8.48 16.68 2.44
CA GLN A 49 9.15 17.55 1.48
C GLN A 49 8.36 18.83 1.19
N GLU A 50 7.04 18.72 1.05
CA GLU A 50 6.14 19.84 0.77
C GLU A 50 6.03 20.77 1.99
N LEU A 51 5.96 20.25 3.21
CA LEU A 51 5.95 21.07 4.43
C LEU A 51 7.29 21.78 4.66
N ALA A 52 8.41 21.17 4.27
CA ALA A 52 9.74 21.79 4.38
C ALA A 52 9.92 22.99 3.43
N THR A 53 9.22 22.98 2.29
CA THR A 53 9.40 23.97 1.22
C THR A 53 8.25 24.98 1.11
N ASN A 54 7.06 24.62 1.58
CA ASN A 54 5.87 25.46 1.55
C ASN A 54 5.42 25.86 2.96
N LYS A 55 5.85 27.05 3.39
CA LYS A 55 5.56 27.58 4.74
C LYS A 55 4.06 27.71 5.03
N THR A 56 3.27 28.13 4.05
CA THR A 56 1.81 28.23 4.21
C THR A 56 1.20 26.85 4.44
N TYR A 57 1.63 25.85 3.68
CA TYR A 57 1.15 24.48 3.87
C TYR A 57 1.57 23.90 5.22
N ALA A 58 2.81 24.11 5.66
CA ALA A 58 3.28 23.73 6.99
C ALA A 58 2.43 24.31 8.12
N LEU A 59 2.13 25.61 8.06
CA LEU A 59 1.30 26.29 9.07
C LEU A 59 -0.13 25.73 9.11
N VAL A 60 -0.75 25.55 7.94
CA VAL A 60 -2.10 25.00 7.84
C VAL A 60 -2.14 23.55 8.29
N TRP A 61 -1.18 22.72 7.88
CA TRP A 61 -1.10 21.31 8.27
C TRP A 61 -0.90 21.14 9.78
N ASN A 62 0.00 21.91 10.39
CA ASN A 62 0.21 21.86 11.84
C ASN A 62 -1.04 22.30 12.61
N SER A 63 -1.74 23.32 12.12
CA SER A 63 -3.03 23.74 12.69
C SER A 63 -4.08 22.63 12.57
N ALA A 64 -4.13 21.95 11.43
CA ALA A 64 -5.03 20.82 11.22
C ALA A 64 -4.74 19.64 12.16
N LYS A 65 -3.47 19.32 12.42
CA LYS A 65 -3.07 18.29 13.40
C LYS A 65 -3.56 18.61 14.81
N ILE A 66 -3.43 19.87 15.26
CA ILE A 66 -3.90 20.31 16.57
C ILE A 66 -5.43 20.22 16.65
N LEU A 67 -6.13 20.68 15.62
CA LEU A 67 -7.59 20.63 15.55
C LEU A 67 -8.12 19.20 15.53
N TYR A 68 -7.44 18.30 14.82
CA TYR A 68 -7.76 16.87 14.82
C TYR A 68 -7.59 16.26 16.22
N ALA A 69 -6.46 16.50 16.89
CA ALA A 69 -6.22 15.99 18.23
C ALA A 69 -7.31 16.45 19.22
N ASN A 70 -7.73 17.71 19.14
CA ASN A 70 -8.83 18.26 19.94
C ASN A 70 -10.19 17.61 19.61
N ASP A 71 -10.46 17.28 18.35
CA ASP A 71 -11.69 16.59 17.96
C ASP A 71 -11.73 15.16 18.52
N VAL A 72 -10.58 14.47 18.52
CA VAL A 72 -10.42 13.12 19.09
C VAL A 72 -10.65 13.14 20.59
N GLU A 73 -10.02 14.06 21.31
CA GLU A 73 -10.19 14.22 22.76
C GLU A 73 -11.66 14.46 23.15
N LYS A 74 -12.39 15.22 22.33
CA LYS A 74 -13.81 15.53 22.53
C LYS A 74 -14.76 14.46 21.99
N ASN A 75 -14.26 13.35 21.45
CA ASN A 75 -15.05 12.29 20.82
C ASN A 75 -16.05 12.83 19.78
N LYS A 76 -15.65 13.83 19.00
CA LYS A 76 -16.55 14.55 18.09
C LYS A 76 -17.11 13.66 16.97
N TYR A 77 -16.33 12.65 16.57
CA TYR A 77 -16.70 11.65 15.58
C TYR A 77 -15.89 10.37 15.78
N VAL A 78 -16.40 9.27 15.26
CA VAL A 78 -15.70 7.97 15.29
C VAL A 78 -14.55 8.00 14.29
N ILE A 79 -13.36 7.63 14.77
CA ILE A 79 -12.17 7.46 13.95
C ILE A 79 -12.18 6.06 13.34
N GLN A 80 -12.21 5.99 12.02
CA GLN A 80 -12.30 4.74 11.26
C GLN A 80 -11.30 4.67 10.10
N ALA A 81 -10.44 5.69 9.98
CA ALA A 81 -9.44 5.81 8.95
C ALA A 81 -8.14 6.42 9.54
N PRO A 82 -7.01 6.39 8.82
CA PRO A 82 -5.78 7.04 9.26
C PRO A 82 -6.00 8.51 9.64
N PRO A 83 -5.38 9.01 10.73
CA PRO A 83 -5.46 10.41 11.17
C PRO A 83 -5.19 11.43 10.06
N GLU A 84 -4.27 11.12 9.15
CA GLU A 84 -3.85 11.98 8.06
C GLU A 84 -5.00 12.33 7.10
N PHE A 85 -6.00 11.46 6.96
CA PHE A 85 -7.18 11.72 6.13
C PHE A 85 -8.05 12.82 6.73
N TYR A 86 -8.34 12.73 8.03
CA TYR A 86 -9.06 13.78 8.76
C TYR A 86 -8.28 15.09 8.79
N GLN A 87 -6.96 15.01 8.99
CA GLN A 87 -6.07 16.17 8.95
C GLN A 87 -6.06 16.84 7.58
N ALA A 88 -6.09 16.07 6.49
CA ALA A 88 -6.18 16.62 5.14
C ALA A 88 -7.51 17.32 4.88
N ILE A 89 -8.63 16.76 5.35
CA ILE A 89 -9.95 17.42 5.26
C ILE A 89 -9.93 18.75 6.05
N ILE A 90 -9.43 18.72 7.28
CA ILE A 90 -9.30 19.92 8.11
C ILE A 90 -8.39 20.94 7.41
N ALA A 91 -7.21 20.54 6.94
CA ALA A 91 -6.25 21.40 6.25
C ALA A 91 -6.83 22.03 4.97
N TYR A 92 -7.55 21.23 4.17
CA TYR A 92 -8.25 21.72 2.98
C TYR A 92 -9.30 22.77 3.34
N SER A 93 -10.02 22.58 4.45
CA SER A 93 -11.06 23.50 4.90
C SER A 93 -10.57 24.69 5.72
N PHE A 94 -9.30 24.68 6.13
CA PHE A 94 -8.76 25.62 7.10
C PHE A 94 -8.65 27.04 6.50
N GLU A 95 -9.12 28.01 7.27
CA GLU A 95 -8.94 29.43 6.95
C GLU A 95 -8.85 30.25 8.24
N LEU A 96 -7.67 30.79 8.52
CA LEU A 96 -7.46 31.67 9.68
C LEU A 96 -6.48 32.78 9.31
N ASN A 97 -6.81 34.03 9.60
CA ASN A 97 -5.96 35.20 9.35
C ASN A 97 -5.41 35.27 7.90
N GLY A 98 -6.20 34.84 6.92
CA GLY A 98 -5.80 34.78 5.51
C GLY A 98 -4.94 33.57 5.12
N PHE A 99 -4.51 32.73 6.09
CA PHE A 99 -3.85 31.47 5.80
C PHE A 99 -4.87 30.42 5.37
N LYS A 100 -4.81 30.05 4.09
CA LYS A 100 -5.59 28.99 3.45
C LYS A 100 -4.79 28.36 2.33
N ILE A 101 -5.03 27.08 2.06
CA ILE A 101 -4.35 26.34 0.98
C ILE A 101 -5.26 25.97 -0.17
N TYR A 102 -6.59 25.90 0.04
CA TYR A 102 -7.51 25.38 -0.97
C TYR A 102 -7.52 26.18 -2.28
N ASP A 103 -7.30 27.50 -2.24
CA ASP A 103 -7.27 28.33 -3.44
C ASP A 103 -6.08 28.00 -4.36
N ASP A 104 -4.85 28.00 -3.83
CA ASP A 104 -3.64 27.67 -4.59
C ASP A 104 -3.63 26.18 -4.98
N PHE A 105 -4.05 25.29 -4.07
CA PHE A 105 -4.18 23.86 -4.32
C PHE A 105 -5.14 23.58 -5.49
N ASN A 106 -6.35 24.14 -5.47
CA ASN A 106 -7.33 23.90 -6.53
C ASN A 106 -6.90 24.56 -7.85
N THR A 107 -6.30 25.75 -7.80
CA THR A 107 -5.76 26.43 -9.00
C THR A 107 -4.70 25.57 -9.70
N LYS A 108 -3.75 25.02 -8.94
CA LYS A 108 -2.71 24.15 -9.51
C LYS A 108 -3.26 22.78 -9.92
N SER A 109 -4.26 22.24 -9.21
CA SER A 109 -4.89 20.96 -9.56
C SER A 109 -5.52 21.01 -10.95
N ARG A 110 -6.09 22.15 -11.35
CA ARG A 110 -6.66 22.36 -12.69
C ARG A 110 -5.65 22.32 -13.82
N GLN A 111 -4.43 22.77 -13.54
CA GLN A 111 -3.34 22.84 -14.51
C GLN A 111 -2.67 21.48 -14.74
N MET A 112 -3.10 20.46 -14.00
CA MET A 112 -2.56 19.12 -14.10
C MET A 112 -3.13 18.41 -15.32
N GLU A 113 -2.28 17.96 -16.22
CA GLU A 113 -2.68 17.41 -17.52
C GLU A 113 -1.95 16.10 -17.87
N ASN A 114 -0.79 15.87 -17.28
CA ASN A 114 0.11 14.76 -17.59
C ASN A 114 1.09 14.47 -16.43
N MET A 115 1.90 13.42 -16.58
CA MET A 115 2.87 13.00 -15.55
C MET A 115 3.92 14.06 -15.24
N SER A 116 4.30 14.91 -16.21
CA SER A 116 5.24 16.00 -15.97
C SER A 116 4.61 17.05 -15.03
N SER A 117 3.37 17.45 -15.30
CA SER A 117 2.62 18.36 -14.41
C SER A 117 2.34 17.74 -13.04
N TRP A 118 2.11 16.43 -12.94
CA TRP A 118 2.03 15.71 -11.66
C TRP A 118 3.37 15.77 -10.92
N ASN A 119 4.47 15.46 -11.59
CA ASN A 119 5.79 15.45 -10.97
C ASN A 119 6.20 16.82 -10.42
N ALA A 120 5.78 17.90 -11.07
CA ALA A 120 5.98 19.28 -10.63
C ALA A 120 4.92 19.78 -9.64
N PHE A 121 3.86 19.01 -9.36
CA PHE A 121 2.76 19.43 -8.50
C PHE A 121 3.23 19.55 -7.04
N PRO A 122 2.99 20.69 -6.35
CA PRO A 122 3.55 20.96 -5.02
C PRO A 122 2.67 20.50 -3.85
N TYR A 123 1.59 19.77 -4.12
CA TYR A 123 0.63 19.31 -3.11
C TYR A 123 0.21 17.84 -3.36
N LYS A 124 1.14 16.99 -3.80
CA LYS A 124 0.88 15.57 -4.05
C LYS A 124 0.34 14.89 -2.80
N SER A 125 0.89 15.23 -1.63
CA SER A 125 0.41 14.67 -0.37
C SER A 125 -1.06 15.00 -0.12
N LEU A 126 -1.43 16.28 -0.22
CA LEU A 126 -2.80 16.74 0.02
C LEU A 126 -3.78 16.13 -0.98
N TYR A 127 -3.38 16.04 -2.26
CA TYR A 127 -4.21 15.48 -3.30
C TYR A 127 -4.51 14.01 -3.05
N CYS A 128 -3.48 13.20 -2.77
CA CYS A 128 -3.66 11.77 -2.46
C CYS A 128 -4.48 11.57 -1.19
N LEU A 129 -4.19 12.33 -0.12
CA LEU A 129 -4.93 12.23 1.13
C LEU A 129 -6.40 12.58 0.97
N LEU A 130 -6.74 13.64 0.23
CA LEU A 130 -8.15 14.00 -0.03
C LEU A 130 -8.84 12.97 -0.92
N ALA A 131 -8.16 12.46 -1.96
CA ALA A 131 -8.71 11.41 -2.83
C ALA A 131 -9.04 10.14 -2.03
N GLN A 132 -8.14 9.68 -1.18
CA GLN A 132 -8.35 8.52 -0.33
C GLN A 132 -9.34 8.79 0.81
N SER A 133 -9.39 10.02 1.34
CA SER A 133 -10.38 10.43 2.34
C SER A 133 -11.81 10.23 1.83
N VAL A 134 -12.07 10.59 0.57
CA VAL A 134 -13.39 10.41 -0.05
C VAL A 134 -13.84 8.94 -0.08
N LYS A 135 -12.90 7.99 -0.03
CA LYS A 135 -13.19 6.54 0.01
C LYS A 135 -13.26 5.96 1.41
N CYS A 136 -12.43 6.45 2.33
CA CYS A 136 -12.17 5.79 3.62
C CYS A 136 -12.85 6.48 4.81
N VAL A 137 -13.11 7.79 4.72
CA VAL A 137 -13.74 8.55 5.79
C VAL A 137 -15.25 8.41 5.70
N LYS A 138 -15.89 8.19 6.86
CA LYS A 138 -17.35 8.16 7.00
C LYS A 138 -17.91 9.48 6.49
N SER A 139 -18.89 9.45 5.61
CA SER A 139 -19.60 10.70 5.31
C SER A 139 -20.49 11.02 6.50
N ILE A 140 -20.63 12.28 6.90
CA ILE A 140 -21.63 12.60 7.94
C ILE A 140 -22.51 13.75 7.45
N PRO A 141 -23.83 13.53 7.33
CA PRO A 141 -24.55 12.29 7.62
C PRO A 141 -24.28 11.15 6.61
N ASP A 142 -24.12 9.93 7.13
CA ASP A 142 -23.59 8.76 6.40
C ASP A 142 -24.64 8.05 5.52
N ALA A 143 -25.92 8.18 5.89
CA ALA A 143 -27.06 7.64 5.14
C ALA A 143 -27.59 8.59 4.04
N GLU A 144 -27.09 9.82 3.98
CA GLU A 144 -27.71 10.88 3.20
C GLU A 144 -26.98 11.21 1.90
N VAL A 145 -25.64 11.14 1.81
CA VAL A 145 -24.95 11.64 0.59
C VAL A 145 -25.36 10.93 -0.70
N ASN A 146 -25.67 9.63 -0.63
CA ASN A 146 -26.19 8.88 -1.79
C ASN A 146 -27.70 9.11 -2.03
N ASN A 147 -28.41 9.71 -1.09
CA ASN A 147 -29.87 9.93 -1.11
C ASN A 147 -30.27 11.41 -1.14
N ILE A 148 -29.30 12.33 -1.14
CA ILE A 148 -29.53 13.78 -1.20
C ILE A 148 -29.13 14.33 -2.56
N THR A 149 -29.81 15.40 -2.95
CA THR A 149 -29.42 16.18 -4.12
C THR A 149 -28.27 17.11 -3.76
N LEU A 150 -27.22 17.10 -4.59
CA LEU A 150 -26.08 18.01 -4.43
C LEU A 150 -26.20 19.20 -5.37
N TYR A 151 -25.92 20.39 -4.86
CA TYR A 151 -25.98 21.64 -5.58
C TYR A 151 -24.63 22.35 -5.56
N ARG A 152 -24.28 23.01 -6.67
CA ARG A 152 -23.13 23.91 -6.76
C ARG A 152 -23.46 25.09 -7.65
N GLY A 153 -23.25 26.31 -7.15
CA GLY A 153 -23.41 27.54 -7.92
C GLY A 153 -22.11 27.98 -8.61
N LEU A 154 -22.24 28.51 -9.82
CA LEU A 154 -21.24 29.27 -10.55
C LEU A 154 -21.77 30.68 -10.81
N ASN A 155 -20.91 31.69 -10.77
CA ASN A 155 -21.31 33.09 -10.97
C ASN A 155 -21.43 33.51 -12.45
N PHE A 156 -21.34 32.58 -13.39
CA PHE A 156 -21.54 32.81 -14.82
C PHE A 156 -22.34 31.65 -15.43
N VAL A 157 -22.91 31.88 -16.61
CA VAL A 157 -23.63 30.85 -17.36
C VAL A 157 -22.62 29.88 -17.98
N PHE A 158 -22.65 28.63 -17.56
CA PHE A 158 -21.78 27.59 -18.10
C PHE A 158 -22.34 27.05 -19.41
N PRO A 159 -21.63 27.25 -20.55
CA PRO A 159 -22.10 26.77 -21.84
C PRO A 159 -21.97 25.24 -21.90
N CYS A 160 -23.11 24.55 -22.00
CA CYS A 160 -23.13 23.10 -22.16
C CYS A 160 -24.31 22.60 -22.99
N GLN A 161 -24.24 21.35 -23.42
CA GLN A 161 -25.24 20.65 -24.20
C GLN A 161 -25.66 19.35 -23.49
N VAL A 162 -26.90 18.91 -23.74
CA VAL A 162 -27.37 17.60 -23.27
C VAL A 162 -26.47 16.50 -23.84
N ASN A 163 -26.21 15.47 -23.05
CA ASN A 163 -25.28 14.35 -23.28
C ASN A 163 -23.79 14.69 -23.24
N GLN A 164 -23.42 15.97 -23.08
CA GLN A 164 -22.03 16.35 -22.93
C GLN A 164 -21.43 15.80 -21.63
N ILE A 165 -20.20 15.30 -21.70
CA ILE A 165 -19.43 14.88 -20.52
C ILE A 165 -18.62 16.07 -20.01
N ILE A 166 -18.81 16.39 -18.73
CA ILE A 166 -18.06 17.41 -18.01
C ILE A 166 -17.30 16.78 -16.85
N SER A 167 -16.18 17.39 -16.47
CA SER A 167 -15.39 16.96 -15.31
C SER A 167 -14.94 18.15 -14.47
N PHE A 168 -14.98 18.00 -13.15
CA PHE A 168 -14.39 18.98 -12.23
C PHE A 168 -12.91 18.63 -12.05
N SER A 169 -11.99 19.32 -12.73
CA SER A 169 -10.53 19.02 -12.68
C SER A 169 -9.84 19.35 -11.34
N GLN A 170 -10.62 19.70 -10.32
CA GLN A 170 -10.19 20.00 -8.96
C GLN A 170 -11.19 19.40 -7.98
N PHE A 171 -10.82 19.34 -6.70
CA PHE A 171 -11.80 19.05 -5.67
C PHE A 171 -12.88 20.15 -5.65
N ALA A 172 -14.13 19.75 -5.78
CA ALA A 172 -15.25 20.67 -5.94
C ALA A 172 -16.17 20.57 -4.72
N SER A 173 -16.39 21.70 -4.04
CA SER A 173 -17.35 21.79 -2.94
C SER A 173 -18.78 21.93 -3.47
N PHE A 174 -19.65 21.07 -2.99
CA PHE A 174 -21.10 21.07 -3.21
C PHE A 174 -21.81 21.23 -1.87
N THR A 175 -23.12 21.46 -1.91
CA THR A 175 -23.98 21.54 -0.72
C THR A 175 -25.28 20.79 -0.96
N SER A 176 -25.91 20.30 0.11
CA SER A 176 -27.30 19.78 0.11
C SER A 176 -28.34 20.89 -0.04
N SER A 177 -27.97 22.15 0.16
CA SER A 177 -28.91 23.28 0.17
C SER A 177 -28.89 24.05 -1.15
N GLU A 178 -29.97 23.94 -1.93
CA GLU A 178 -30.15 24.75 -3.15
C GLU A 178 -30.09 26.25 -2.85
N LYS A 179 -30.61 26.67 -1.69
CA LYS A 179 -30.56 28.06 -1.25
C LYS A 179 -29.12 28.55 -1.12
N VAL A 180 -28.26 27.76 -0.47
CA VAL A 180 -26.84 28.07 -0.32
C VAL A 180 -26.17 28.11 -1.70
N ALA A 181 -26.44 27.13 -2.58
CA ALA A 181 -25.88 27.14 -3.94
C ALA A 181 -26.26 28.37 -4.77
N LYS A 182 -27.51 28.86 -4.63
CA LYS A 182 -28.01 30.07 -5.30
C LYS A 182 -27.25 31.33 -4.93
N GLU A 183 -26.79 31.44 -3.68
CA GLU A 183 -26.00 32.60 -3.22
C GLU A 183 -24.70 32.78 -4.03
N PHE A 184 -24.23 31.73 -4.72
CA PHE A 184 -23.00 31.75 -5.52
C PHE A 184 -23.21 32.00 -7.01
N THR A 185 -24.45 32.24 -7.45
CA THR A 185 -24.78 32.43 -8.87
C THR A 185 -24.60 33.87 -9.38
N GLY A 186 -24.08 34.79 -8.57
CA GLY A 186 -23.86 36.18 -8.98
C GLY A 186 -25.15 36.88 -9.40
N ASN A 187 -25.95 37.33 -8.43
CA ASN A 187 -27.27 37.94 -8.65
C ASN A 187 -28.28 37.02 -9.39
N ASN A 188 -28.24 35.70 -9.17
CA ASN A 188 -29.13 34.71 -9.83
C ASN A 188 -28.95 34.58 -11.35
N GLN A 189 -27.81 35.03 -11.90
CA GLN A 189 -27.56 35.01 -13.36
C GLN A 189 -26.64 33.87 -13.82
N GLY A 190 -25.95 33.21 -12.90
CA GLY A 190 -25.03 32.13 -13.19
C GLY A 190 -25.67 30.74 -13.11
N THR A 191 -24.85 29.70 -13.31
CA THR A 191 -25.32 28.30 -13.39
C THR A 191 -25.41 27.61 -12.04
N ILE A 192 -26.45 26.80 -11.84
CA ILE A 192 -26.55 25.84 -10.74
C ILE A 192 -26.39 24.43 -11.30
N PHE A 193 -25.33 23.72 -10.90
CA PHE A 193 -25.24 22.28 -11.12
C PHE A 193 -26.05 21.53 -10.08
N VAL A 194 -26.75 20.50 -10.53
CA VAL A 194 -27.58 19.64 -9.70
C VAL A 194 -27.20 18.19 -9.96
N ILE A 195 -26.77 17.46 -8.93
CA ILE A 195 -26.54 16.01 -8.99
C ILE A 195 -27.64 15.36 -8.15
N PRO A 196 -28.69 14.80 -8.78
CA PRO A 196 -29.73 14.08 -8.06
C PRO A 196 -29.23 12.71 -7.58
N PRO A 197 -29.84 12.15 -6.52
CA PRO A 197 -29.55 10.79 -6.09
C PRO A 197 -30.02 9.73 -7.12
N PRO A 198 -29.41 8.53 -7.14
CA PRO A 198 -28.25 8.14 -6.35
C PRO A 198 -26.94 8.69 -6.93
N VAL A 199 -26.02 9.11 -6.05
CA VAL A 199 -24.66 9.49 -6.46
C VAL A 199 -23.83 8.20 -6.59
N GLN A 200 -23.75 7.65 -7.81
CA GLN A 200 -23.38 6.24 -8.02
C GLN A 200 -21.89 5.89 -7.78
N ASN A 201 -20.99 6.88 -7.66
CA ASN A 201 -19.56 6.64 -7.85
C ASN A 201 -18.67 6.68 -6.59
N LYS A 202 -19.22 6.81 -5.36
CA LYS A 202 -18.41 7.04 -4.14
C LYS A 202 -17.31 8.11 -4.36
N THR A 203 -17.61 9.14 -5.13
CA THR A 203 -16.67 10.24 -5.45
C THR A 203 -16.95 11.47 -4.59
N THR A 204 -17.78 11.32 -3.56
CA THR A 204 -18.29 12.41 -2.75
C THR A 204 -18.16 12.11 -1.27
N LEU A 205 -17.80 13.12 -0.48
CA LEU A 205 -17.67 13.01 0.98
C LEU A 205 -18.31 14.21 1.67
N GLY A 206 -19.29 13.98 2.54
CA GLY A 206 -19.79 15.00 3.45
C GLY A 206 -18.75 15.31 4.53
N ILE A 207 -18.21 16.53 4.53
CA ILE A 207 -17.07 16.90 5.38
C ILE A 207 -17.42 17.80 6.56
N ARG A 208 -18.70 18.16 6.73
CA ARG A 208 -19.19 19.02 7.82
C ARG A 208 -18.58 18.74 9.22
N PRO A 209 -18.55 17.51 9.76
CA PRO A 209 -18.01 17.28 11.11
C PRO A 209 -16.48 17.49 11.19
N TYR A 210 -15.79 17.30 10.07
CA TYR A 210 -14.33 17.34 9.97
C TYR A 210 -13.85 18.75 9.65
N SER A 211 -14.64 19.53 8.91
CA SER A 211 -14.32 20.86 8.42
C SER A 211 -14.00 21.85 9.53
N PHE A 212 -13.12 22.81 9.23
CA PHE A 212 -12.86 23.99 10.05
C PHE A 212 -14.14 24.80 10.28
N PHE A 213 -15.05 24.80 9.30
CA PHE A 213 -16.37 25.42 9.38
C PHE A 213 -17.45 24.37 9.69
N VAL A 214 -17.71 24.14 10.98
CA VAL A 214 -18.56 23.03 11.46
C VAL A 214 -20.06 23.17 11.17
N ASN A 215 -20.50 24.37 10.80
CA ASN A 215 -21.91 24.68 10.48
C ASN A 215 -22.20 24.59 8.98
N GLU A 216 -21.18 24.33 8.16
CA GLU A 216 -21.27 24.35 6.71
C GLU A 216 -21.56 22.95 6.18
N GLU A 217 -22.70 22.80 5.51
CA GLU A 217 -23.06 21.57 4.79
C GLU A 217 -22.30 21.49 3.48
N GLU A 218 -21.05 21.05 3.60
CA GLU A 218 -20.12 20.90 2.50
C GLU A 218 -19.95 19.41 2.14
N VAL A 219 -20.15 19.12 0.87
CA VAL A 219 -19.87 17.83 0.24
C VAL A 219 -18.72 18.01 -0.74
N LEU A 220 -17.60 17.35 -0.48
CA LEU A 220 -16.44 17.38 -1.36
C LEU A 220 -16.61 16.37 -2.48
N VAL A 221 -16.57 16.81 -3.73
CA VAL A 221 -16.52 15.96 -4.91
C VAL A 221 -15.06 15.84 -5.36
N MET A 222 -14.60 14.60 -5.54
CA MET A 222 -13.24 14.28 -5.98
C MET A 222 -12.91 14.94 -7.32
N ALA A 223 -11.66 15.37 -7.48
CA ALA A 223 -11.15 15.85 -8.76
C ALA A 223 -11.37 14.81 -9.88
N TRP A 224 -11.48 15.30 -11.10
CA TRP A 224 -11.72 14.57 -12.35
C TRP A 224 -12.97 13.67 -12.39
N SER A 225 -13.85 13.74 -11.38
CA SER A 225 -15.16 13.12 -11.41
C SER A 225 -15.94 13.55 -12.65
N LYS A 226 -16.40 12.57 -13.44
CA LYS A 226 -17.11 12.77 -14.71
C LYS A 226 -18.61 12.71 -14.53
N PHE A 227 -19.29 13.64 -15.19
CA PHE A 227 -20.74 13.75 -15.19
C PHE A 227 -21.26 13.98 -16.60
N ARG A 228 -22.37 13.34 -16.93
CA ARG A 228 -23.12 13.59 -18.16
C ARG A 228 -24.16 14.65 -17.88
N VAL A 229 -24.25 15.65 -18.76
CA VAL A 229 -25.34 16.62 -18.73
C VAL A 229 -26.63 15.92 -19.15
N LYS A 230 -27.50 15.63 -18.20
CA LYS A 230 -28.78 14.93 -18.43
C LYS A 230 -29.85 15.87 -18.95
N ARG A 231 -29.92 17.08 -18.37
CA ARG A 231 -30.95 18.07 -18.70
C ARG A 231 -30.45 19.48 -18.39
N ILE A 232 -30.88 20.45 -19.18
CA ILE A 232 -30.65 21.88 -18.94
C ILE A 232 -32.02 22.55 -18.77
N ILE A 233 -32.22 23.25 -17.66
CA ILE A 233 -33.42 24.04 -17.37
C ILE A 233 -33.02 25.50 -17.51
N LYS A 234 -33.32 26.10 -18.67
CA LYS A 234 -32.78 27.41 -19.07
C LYS A 234 -33.34 28.54 -18.21
N GLU A 235 -34.60 28.47 -17.86
CA GLU A 235 -35.33 29.47 -17.07
C GLU A 235 -34.76 29.62 -15.65
N GLU A 236 -34.16 28.54 -15.14
CA GLU A 236 -33.56 28.49 -13.80
C GLU A 236 -32.02 28.48 -13.82
N ASN A 237 -31.41 28.58 -15.01
CA ASN A 237 -29.97 28.37 -15.23
C ASN A 237 -29.42 27.09 -14.56
N LYS A 238 -30.23 26.01 -14.54
CA LYS A 238 -29.87 24.74 -13.91
C LYS A 238 -29.35 23.72 -14.92
N VAL A 239 -28.28 23.04 -14.54
CA VAL A 239 -27.70 21.92 -15.29
C VAL A 239 -27.80 20.67 -14.43
N ILE A 240 -28.65 19.74 -14.83
CA ILE A 240 -28.83 18.45 -14.17
C ILE A 240 -27.78 17.48 -14.69
N LEU A 241 -27.00 16.94 -13.76
CA LEU A 241 -25.89 16.04 -14.01
C LEU A 241 -26.28 14.62 -13.65
N GLU A 242 -25.71 13.66 -14.36
CA GLU A 242 -25.80 12.24 -14.07
C GLU A 242 -24.38 11.70 -13.92
N SER A 243 -24.13 10.92 -12.86
CA SER A 243 -22.85 10.24 -12.68
C SER A 243 -22.57 9.32 -13.88
N VAL A 244 -21.35 9.39 -14.40
CA VAL A 244 -20.90 8.50 -15.47
C VAL A 244 -19.98 7.47 -14.85
N ASP A 245 -20.16 6.20 -15.17
CA ASP A 245 -19.21 5.15 -14.77
C ASP A 245 -17.81 5.57 -15.16
N ASN A 246 -16.95 5.75 -14.15
CA ASN A 246 -15.53 5.90 -14.38
C ASN A 246 -14.94 4.49 -14.26
N PRO A 247 -14.41 3.87 -15.34
CA PRO A 247 -13.81 2.54 -15.25
C PRO A 247 -12.59 2.52 -14.29
N ALA A 248 -11.97 3.67 -14.01
CA ALA A 248 -10.99 3.86 -12.94
C ALA A 248 -11.58 3.73 -11.51
N VAL A 249 -12.91 3.70 -11.38
CA VAL A 249 -13.66 3.66 -10.12
C VAL A 249 -14.40 2.32 -9.95
N GLN A 250 -14.18 1.33 -10.83
CA GLN A 250 -14.48 -0.06 -10.52
C GLN A 250 -13.42 -0.60 -9.55
N CYS A 251 -13.56 -0.22 -8.29
CA CYS A 251 -12.95 -0.92 -7.18
C CYS A 251 -14.06 -1.67 -6.47
N ASN A 252 -13.95 -3.00 -6.44
CA ASN A 252 -14.72 -3.86 -5.55
C ASN A 252 -14.79 -3.17 -4.18
N SER A 253 -15.99 -3.08 -3.61
CA SER A 253 -16.21 -2.52 -2.29
C SER A 253 -15.10 -2.95 -1.34
N VAL A 254 -14.18 -2.03 -1.03
CA VAL A 254 -13.21 -2.19 0.05
C VAL A 254 -14.07 -2.25 1.30
N ASN A 255 -14.32 -3.47 1.74
CA ASN A 255 -14.94 -3.76 3.00
C ASN A 255 -13.96 -3.22 4.04
N VAL A 256 -14.37 -2.29 4.90
CA VAL A 256 -13.46 -1.65 5.87
C VAL A 256 -12.88 -2.68 6.87
N HIS A 257 -13.44 -3.89 6.90
CA HIS A 257 -12.82 -5.07 7.52
C HIS A 257 -11.52 -5.55 6.85
N SER A 258 -11.25 -5.25 5.58
CA SER A 258 -10.07 -5.73 4.85
C SER A 258 -8.81 -4.89 5.10
N LEU A 259 -8.93 -3.62 5.49
CA LEU A 259 -7.76 -2.80 5.86
C LEU A 259 -7.20 -3.21 7.24
N PHE A 260 -8.08 -3.65 8.15
CA PHE A 260 -7.67 -4.30 9.40
C PHE A 260 -7.19 -5.75 9.15
N ALA A 261 -7.79 -6.48 8.20
CA ALA A 261 -7.36 -7.85 7.88
C ALA A 261 -6.02 -7.97 7.11
N MET A 262 -5.46 -6.86 6.59
CA MET A 262 -4.12 -6.86 5.96
C MET A 262 -2.98 -6.55 6.95
N THR A 263 -3.31 -5.98 8.12
CA THR A 263 -2.35 -5.57 9.16
C THR A 263 -2.32 -6.51 10.37
N GLU A 264 -3.35 -7.36 10.54
CA GLU A 264 -3.31 -8.45 11.52
C GLU A 264 -2.50 -9.63 10.98
N ARG A 265 -1.32 -9.87 11.58
CA ARG A 265 -0.52 -11.08 11.36
C ARG A 265 -1.38 -12.31 11.62
N GLN A 266 -1.27 -13.30 10.75
CA GLN A 266 -2.04 -14.53 10.91
C GLN A 266 -1.39 -15.46 11.92
N ASN A 267 -2.19 -16.07 12.78
CA ASN A 267 -1.71 -17.19 13.59
C ASN A 267 -1.45 -18.39 12.68
N SER A 268 -0.42 -19.17 13.00
CA SER A 268 -0.10 -20.39 12.26
C SER A 268 -1.31 -21.33 12.16
N SER A 269 -1.67 -21.71 10.93
CA SER A 269 -2.71 -22.68 10.60
C SER A 269 -2.18 -23.68 9.57
N GLN A 270 -2.84 -24.83 9.40
CA GLN A 270 -2.41 -25.84 8.41
C GLN A 270 -2.38 -25.28 6.97
N THR A 271 -3.24 -24.32 6.64
CA THR A 271 -3.30 -23.68 5.31
C THR A 271 -2.22 -22.62 5.08
N THR A 272 -1.75 -21.93 6.13
CA THR A 272 -0.72 -20.87 6.02
C THR A 272 0.72 -21.40 6.03
N GLN A 273 0.90 -22.70 6.28
CA GLN A 273 2.20 -23.37 6.34
C GLN A 273 2.59 -24.09 5.02
N GLN A 274 1.96 -23.77 3.88
CA GLN A 274 2.31 -24.39 2.59
C GLN A 274 3.79 -24.18 2.17
N ARG A 275 4.48 -23.17 2.73
CA ARG A 275 5.91 -22.90 2.52
C ARG A 275 6.83 -24.03 3.00
N TYR A 276 6.39 -24.76 4.03
CA TYR A 276 7.11 -25.92 4.57
C TYR A 276 6.95 -27.16 3.68
N VAL A 277 6.00 -27.16 2.74
CA VAL A 277 5.85 -28.21 1.72
C VAL A 277 6.86 -27.98 0.60
N GLY A 278 7.86 -28.84 0.50
CA GLY A 278 8.51 -29.06 -0.78
C GLY A 278 7.53 -29.79 -1.71
N THR A 279 7.08 -29.16 -2.78
CA THR A 279 6.48 -29.86 -3.94
C THR A 279 7.53 -30.16 -5.02
N GLN A 280 8.75 -29.67 -4.82
CA GLN A 280 9.85 -29.78 -5.77
C GLN A 280 11.03 -30.48 -5.07
N ALA A 281 11.51 -31.55 -5.69
CA ALA A 281 12.64 -32.32 -5.20
C ALA A 281 13.95 -31.51 -5.21
N PRO A 282 14.93 -31.75 -4.32
CA PRO A 282 16.28 -31.21 -4.47
C PRO A 282 16.93 -31.59 -5.80
N PHE A 283 17.88 -30.78 -6.27
CA PHE A 283 18.81 -31.16 -7.33
C PHE A 283 19.93 -32.02 -6.75
N THR A 284 20.36 -33.03 -7.49
CA THR A 284 21.53 -33.86 -7.16
C THR A 284 22.77 -33.38 -7.91
N GLY A 285 23.94 -33.46 -7.28
CA GLY A 285 25.23 -33.03 -7.84
C GLY A 285 25.61 -31.60 -7.46
N THR A 286 26.87 -31.22 -7.75
CA THR A 286 27.38 -29.88 -7.47
C THR A 286 27.02 -28.93 -8.61
N GLN A 287 26.32 -27.85 -8.28
CA GLN A 287 26.15 -26.70 -9.17
C GLN A 287 26.95 -25.53 -8.62
N ASN A 288 27.99 -25.10 -9.34
CA ASN A 288 28.81 -23.95 -8.98
C ASN A 288 28.03 -22.65 -9.27
N PHE A 289 27.30 -22.15 -8.26
CA PHE A 289 26.47 -20.96 -8.41
C PHE A 289 27.18 -19.68 -8.01
N GLN A 290 27.68 -18.95 -9.01
CA GLN A 290 28.28 -17.62 -8.84
C GLN A 290 27.28 -16.56 -8.37
N ILE A 291 25.98 -16.78 -8.55
CA ILE A 291 24.92 -15.80 -8.31
C ILE A 291 24.71 -15.53 -6.81
N ALA A 292 24.75 -16.58 -5.98
CA ALA A 292 24.63 -16.43 -4.53
C ALA A 292 25.71 -15.48 -3.97
N ASN A 293 26.95 -15.63 -4.43
CA ASN A 293 28.05 -14.74 -4.06
C ASN A 293 27.92 -13.35 -4.61
N PHE A 294 27.44 -13.23 -5.85
CA PHE A 294 27.19 -11.95 -6.47
C PHE A 294 26.15 -11.16 -5.66
N ALA A 295 25.03 -11.79 -5.32
CA ALA A 295 23.93 -11.18 -4.56
C ALA A 295 24.37 -10.65 -3.19
N LEU A 296 25.26 -11.35 -2.49
CA LEU A 296 25.82 -10.90 -1.22
C LEU A 296 26.69 -9.64 -1.32
N LYS A 297 27.13 -9.27 -2.53
CA LYS A 297 28.02 -8.12 -2.79
C LYS A 297 27.32 -6.95 -3.46
N VAL A 298 26.06 -7.09 -3.87
CA VAL A 298 25.31 -5.99 -4.50
C VAL A 298 25.07 -4.90 -3.45
N ASN A 299 25.36 -3.65 -3.81
CA ASN A 299 25.16 -2.51 -2.91
C ASN A 299 23.67 -2.27 -2.67
N ILE A 300 23.31 -1.87 -1.45
CA ILE A 300 21.91 -1.59 -1.07
C ILE A 300 21.23 -0.56 -1.99
N ASN A 301 21.94 0.40 -2.55
CA ASN A 301 21.36 1.37 -3.49
C ASN A 301 20.98 0.73 -4.83
N ASP A 302 21.80 -0.19 -5.35
CA ASP A 302 21.47 -0.95 -6.57
C ASP A 302 20.30 -1.89 -6.31
N ILE A 303 20.25 -2.50 -5.12
CA ILE A 303 19.12 -3.33 -4.69
C ILE A 303 17.83 -2.50 -4.64
N ARG A 304 17.87 -1.27 -4.11
CA ARG A 304 16.74 -0.35 -4.08
C ARG A 304 16.31 0.10 -5.48
N GLN A 305 17.25 0.25 -6.41
CA GLN A 305 16.91 0.51 -7.80
C GLN A 305 16.18 -0.68 -8.44
N TYR A 306 16.72 -1.90 -8.27
CA TYR A 306 16.02 -3.12 -8.72
C TYR A 306 14.62 -3.19 -8.13
N LEU A 307 14.48 -2.89 -6.84
CA LEU A 307 13.19 -2.91 -6.16
C LEU A 307 12.23 -1.92 -6.82
N ALA A 308 12.61 -0.66 -7.02
CA ALA A 308 11.74 0.33 -7.65
C ALA A 308 11.26 -0.11 -9.05
N GLU A 309 12.16 -0.65 -9.87
CA GLU A 309 11.84 -1.17 -11.22
C GLU A 309 10.93 -2.41 -11.16
N GLU A 310 11.21 -3.35 -10.25
CA GLU A 310 10.47 -4.60 -10.09
C GLU A 310 9.07 -4.37 -9.53
N LEU A 311 8.89 -3.44 -8.58
CA LEU A 311 7.58 -3.06 -8.08
C LEU A 311 6.75 -2.34 -9.15
N ALA A 312 7.38 -1.52 -10.00
CA ALA A 312 6.67 -0.87 -11.10
C ALA A 312 6.21 -1.87 -12.18
N GLY A 313 6.96 -2.96 -12.38
CA GLY A 313 6.67 -3.98 -13.39
C GLY A 313 5.88 -5.20 -12.91
N ASN A 314 5.58 -5.32 -11.61
CA ASN A 314 4.94 -6.50 -11.03
C ASN A 314 3.94 -6.12 -9.93
N GLU A 315 2.65 -6.07 -10.29
CA GLU A 315 1.56 -5.67 -9.39
C GLU A 315 1.47 -6.55 -8.14
N THR A 316 1.66 -7.86 -8.27
CA THR A 316 1.67 -8.79 -7.14
C THR A 316 2.82 -8.46 -6.18
N TYR A 317 4.01 -8.17 -6.71
CA TYR A 317 5.15 -7.79 -5.89
C TYR A 317 4.91 -6.44 -5.21
N ALA A 318 4.39 -5.44 -5.93
CA ALA A 318 3.99 -4.16 -5.37
C ALA A 318 3.00 -4.30 -4.21
N ALA A 319 1.96 -5.11 -4.39
CA ALA A 319 0.95 -5.35 -3.37
C ALA A 319 1.55 -6.00 -2.11
N VAL A 320 2.32 -7.08 -2.29
CA VAL A 320 2.99 -7.78 -1.18
C VAL A 320 3.99 -6.88 -0.45
N TRP A 321 4.77 -6.10 -1.19
CA TRP A 321 5.77 -5.20 -0.61
C TRP A 321 5.13 -4.04 0.16
N ASN A 322 4.01 -3.49 -0.33
CA ASN A 322 3.28 -2.47 0.40
C ASN A 322 2.63 -3.03 1.68
N ALA A 323 2.06 -4.23 1.63
CA ALA A 323 1.57 -4.89 2.83
C ALA A 323 2.70 -5.11 3.85
N ALA A 324 3.90 -5.51 3.39
CA ALA A 324 5.06 -5.66 4.25
C ALA A 324 5.46 -4.34 4.96
N LYS A 325 5.37 -3.19 4.28
CA LYS A 325 5.60 -1.88 4.92
C LYS A 325 4.57 -1.56 6.00
N GLU A 326 3.30 -1.85 5.74
CA GLU A 326 2.24 -1.62 6.71
C GLU A 326 2.45 -2.45 7.98
N ILE A 327 2.78 -3.73 7.83
CA ILE A 327 3.12 -4.63 8.93
C ILE A 327 4.35 -4.12 9.69
N PHE A 328 5.41 -3.73 8.97
CA PHE A 328 6.62 -3.20 9.58
C PHE A 328 6.36 -1.96 10.45
N VAL A 329 5.52 -1.02 9.97
CA VAL A 329 5.12 0.16 10.74
C VAL A 329 4.38 -0.24 12.03
N VAL A 330 3.53 -1.27 11.98
CA VAL A 330 2.85 -1.81 13.17
C VAL A 330 3.87 -2.44 14.14
N ASP A 331 4.83 -3.20 13.63
CA ASP A 331 5.86 -3.84 14.46
C ASP A 331 6.75 -2.83 15.18
N VAL A 332 7.14 -1.74 14.50
CA VAL A 332 7.86 -0.62 15.11
C VAL A 332 7.05 0.01 16.24
N LYS A 333 5.76 0.31 15.98
CA LYS A 333 4.88 0.95 16.98
C LYS A 333 4.63 0.06 18.20
N SER A 334 4.51 -1.25 17.99
CA SER A 334 4.28 -2.22 19.07
C SER A 334 5.53 -2.52 19.90
N GLY A 335 6.71 -2.00 19.50
CA GLY A 335 7.98 -2.32 20.13
C GLY A 335 8.50 -3.73 19.82
N ARG A 336 7.82 -4.48 18.94
CA ARG A 336 8.28 -5.78 18.45
C ARG A 336 9.56 -5.66 17.62
N TYR A 337 9.74 -4.53 16.95
CA TYR A 337 10.95 -4.22 16.21
C TYR A 337 11.53 -2.88 16.68
N VAL A 338 12.82 -2.86 17.01
CA VAL A 338 13.57 -1.64 17.27
C VAL A 338 14.23 -1.21 15.97
N PRO A 339 13.92 -0.01 15.43
CA PRO A 339 14.53 0.48 14.20
C PRO A 339 16.05 0.49 14.26
N HIS A 340 16.68 -0.39 13.49
CA HIS A 340 18.11 -0.40 13.19
C HIS A 340 18.34 -0.12 11.69
N SER A 341 19.61 -0.05 11.26
CA SER A 341 20.08 0.21 9.89
C SER A 341 19.72 -0.84 8.83
N TYR A 342 18.70 -1.68 9.07
CA TYR A 342 18.42 -2.92 8.34
C TYR A 342 16.97 -3.04 7.85
N GLU A 343 16.22 -1.94 7.82
CA GLU A 343 14.79 -1.89 7.43
C GLU A 343 14.46 -2.71 6.16
N ASP A 344 15.24 -2.55 5.08
CA ASP A 344 14.99 -3.25 3.82
C ASP A 344 15.05 -4.78 3.96
N TYR A 345 15.91 -5.30 4.84
CA TYR A 345 16.02 -6.73 5.11
C TYR A 345 14.79 -7.26 5.86
N TYR A 346 14.26 -6.49 6.81
CA TYR A 346 13.04 -6.85 7.53
C TYR A 346 11.83 -6.84 6.60
N LEU A 347 11.69 -5.81 5.77
CA LEU A 347 10.64 -5.72 4.77
C LEU A 347 10.67 -6.92 3.81
N ALA A 348 11.86 -7.36 3.39
CA ALA A 348 12.01 -8.54 2.55
C ALA A 348 11.56 -9.84 3.24
N ILE A 349 11.86 -10.01 4.53
CA ILE A 349 11.41 -11.18 5.30
C ILE A 349 9.89 -11.17 5.47
N ILE A 350 9.29 -10.02 5.80
CA ILE A 350 7.84 -9.87 5.89
C ILE A 350 7.19 -10.15 4.53
N ALA A 351 7.71 -9.55 3.44
CA ALA A 351 7.19 -9.74 2.09
C ALA A 351 7.29 -11.21 1.63
N TYR A 352 8.41 -11.88 1.92
CA TYR A 352 8.59 -13.30 1.61
C TYR A 352 7.58 -14.18 2.35
N SER A 353 7.30 -13.87 3.62
CA SER A 353 6.39 -14.65 4.46
C SER A 353 4.92 -14.28 4.34
N TYR A 354 4.61 -13.18 3.64
CA TYR A 354 3.25 -12.70 3.47
C TYR A 354 2.39 -13.70 2.68
N GLU A 355 1.27 -14.08 3.30
CA GLU A 355 0.23 -14.89 2.69
C GLU A 355 -1.13 -14.49 3.25
N ASN A 356 -1.92 -13.76 2.48
CA ASN A 356 -3.26 -13.35 2.88
C ASN A 356 -4.19 -13.38 1.67
N GLN A 357 -5.36 -14.03 1.80
CA GLN A 357 -6.38 -14.10 0.75
C GLN A 357 -5.83 -14.54 -0.63
N GLY A 358 -4.85 -15.45 -0.66
CA GLY A 358 -4.20 -15.93 -1.88
C GLY A 358 -3.11 -15.02 -2.44
N LEU A 359 -2.93 -13.81 -1.90
CA LEU A 359 -1.82 -12.92 -2.23
C LEU A 359 -0.55 -13.40 -1.52
N ARG A 360 0.42 -13.90 -2.31
CA ARG A 360 1.72 -14.41 -1.84
C ARG A 360 2.75 -14.32 -2.94
N ILE A 361 4.00 -14.03 -2.60
CA ILE A 361 5.08 -13.91 -3.59
C ILE A 361 6.05 -15.09 -3.59
N TYR A 362 6.24 -15.75 -2.45
CA TYR A 362 7.27 -16.79 -2.29
C TYR A 362 7.13 -17.93 -3.31
N ALA A 363 5.92 -18.24 -3.76
CA ALA A 363 5.67 -19.35 -4.69
C ALA A 363 6.29 -19.08 -6.06
N ASP A 364 5.97 -17.94 -6.69
CA ASP A 364 6.55 -17.54 -7.98
C ASP A 364 8.03 -17.17 -7.84
N PHE A 365 8.39 -16.49 -6.75
CA PHE A 365 9.77 -16.15 -6.44
C PHE A 365 10.68 -17.39 -6.37
N ASN A 366 10.30 -18.41 -5.60
CA ASN A 366 11.08 -19.63 -5.45
C ASN A 366 11.12 -20.43 -6.75
N LEU A 367 10.00 -20.50 -7.50
CA LEU A 367 9.96 -21.15 -8.81
C LEU A 367 10.98 -20.52 -9.78
N LYS A 368 10.99 -19.18 -9.89
CA LYS A 368 11.93 -18.48 -10.78
C LYS A 368 13.37 -18.54 -10.27
N THR A 369 13.57 -18.51 -8.95
CA THR A 369 14.89 -18.65 -8.33
C THR A 369 15.54 -19.98 -8.72
N ARG A 370 14.73 -21.05 -8.75
CA ARG A 370 15.15 -22.39 -9.12
C ARG A 370 15.50 -22.54 -10.61
N GLN A 371 14.90 -21.72 -11.47
CA GLN A 371 15.18 -21.70 -12.92
C GLN A 371 16.43 -20.90 -13.29
N MET A 372 16.89 -20.03 -12.39
CA MET A 372 18.09 -19.24 -12.57
C MET A 372 19.31 -20.17 -12.55
N LYS A 373 20.21 -20.08 -13.54
CA LYS A 373 21.36 -20.99 -13.75
C LYS A 373 22.72 -20.30 -13.85
N ASN A 374 22.74 -19.03 -14.24
CA ASN A 374 23.95 -18.26 -14.52
C ASN A 374 23.67 -16.74 -14.53
N LEU A 375 24.71 -15.92 -14.71
CA LEU A 375 24.59 -14.46 -14.79
C LEU A 375 23.68 -13.98 -15.93
N THR A 376 23.53 -14.74 -17.01
CA THR A 376 22.58 -14.39 -18.08
C THR A 376 21.14 -14.53 -17.59
N SER A 377 20.79 -15.63 -16.92
CA SER A 377 19.47 -15.78 -16.29
C SER A 377 19.25 -14.80 -15.13
N TRP A 378 20.33 -14.37 -14.44
CA TRP A 378 20.24 -13.30 -13.44
C TRP A 378 19.75 -11.98 -14.05
N LYS A 379 20.27 -11.58 -15.22
CA LYS A 379 19.84 -10.33 -15.87
C LYS A 379 18.33 -10.30 -16.15
N ALA A 380 17.78 -11.43 -16.56
CA ALA A 380 16.35 -11.60 -16.83
C ALA A 380 15.51 -11.92 -15.58
N PHE A 381 16.13 -12.10 -14.42
CA PHE A 381 15.41 -12.44 -13.19
C PHE A 381 14.58 -11.24 -12.70
N PRO A 382 13.28 -11.42 -12.37
CA PRO A 382 12.37 -10.32 -12.03
C PRO A 382 12.29 -10.02 -10.52
N TYR A 383 13.11 -10.68 -9.71
CA TYR A 383 13.11 -10.54 -8.24
C TYR A 383 14.52 -10.36 -7.68
N LYS A 384 15.39 -9.65 -8.40
CA LYS A 384 16.77 -9.37 -8.00
C LYS A 384 16.81 -8.69 -6.65
N SER A 385 15.91 -7.73 -6.40
CA SER A 385 15.83 -7.03 -5.11
C SER A 385 15.53 -8.00 -3.97
N LEU A 386 14.46 -8.78 -4.09
CA LEU A 386 14.04 -9.73 -3.05
C LEU A 386 15.12 -10.77 -2.77
N TYR A 387 15.75 -11.30 -3.81
CA TYR A 387 16.84 -12.27 -3.67
C TYR A 387 18.03 -11.67 -2.92
N CYS A 388 18.49 -10.48 -3.31
CA CYS A 388 19.63 -9.85 -2.64
C CYS A 388 19.30 -9.51 -1.18
N LEU A 389 18.12 -8.94 -0.89
CA LEU A 389 17.72 -8.59 0.47
C LEU A 389 17.60 -9.82 1.37
N LEU A 390 16.99 -10.91 0.90
CA LEU A 390 16.89 -12.15 1.67
C LEU A 390 18.25 -12.86 1.82
N ALA A 391 19.14 -12.75 0.83
CA ALA A 391 20.48 -13.32 0.96
C ALA A 391 21.32 -12.55 1.98
N GLN A 392 21.27 -11.21 1.94
CA GLN A 392 22.04 -10.36 2.84
C GLN A 392 21.44 -10.31 4.26
N SER A 393 20.12 -10.49 4.41
CA SER A 393 19.47 -10.53 5.74
C SER A 393 20.05 -11.61 6.65
N VAL A 394 20.54 -12.73 6.09
CA VAL A 394 21.14 -13.81 6.88
C VAL A 394 22.37 -13.37 7.68
N GLY A 395 23.14 -12.42 7.15
CA GLY A 395 24.31 -11.83 7.82
C GLY A 395 24.00 -10.58 8.64
N CYS A 396 22.86 -9.91 8.38
CA CYS A 396 22.57 -8.58 8.90
C CYS A 396 21.42 -8.52 9.92
N VAL A 397 20.53 -9.51 9.92
CA VAL A 397 19.36 -9.56 10.81
C VAL A 397 19.65 -10.52 11.97
N GLU A 398 19.25 -10.12 13.18
CA GLU A 398 19.31 -10.99 14.35
C GLU A 398 18.33 -12.15 14.18
N SER A 399 18.86 -13.37 14.15
CA SER A 399 18.06 -14.59 14.01
C SER A 399 17.36 -14.93 15.33
N PHE A 400 16.09 -15.33 15.27
CA PHE A 400 15.36 -15.81 16.45
C PHE A 400 14.50 -17.05 16.12
N PRO A 401 14.72 -18.18 16.80
CA PRO A 401 15.91 -18.49 17.61
C PRO A 401 17.21 -18.28 16.80
N ASP A 402 18.32 -17.97 17.47
CA ASP A 402 19.62 -17.91 16.77
C ASP A 402 20.12 -19.33 16.56
N VAL A 403 19.59 -19.98 15.52
CA VAL A 403 19.91 -21.35 15.08
C VAL A 403 21.42 -21.65 15.08
N ARG A 404 22.25 -20.65 14.78
CA ARG A 404 23.72 -20.78 14.74
C ARG A 404 24.34 -20.87 16.12
N ARG A 405 23.76 -20.22 17.13
CA ARG A 405 24.22 -20.22 18.53
C ARG A 405 23.56 -21.31 19.36
N GLU A 406 22.25 -21.45 19.21
CA GLU A 406 21.42 -22.36 19.98
C GLU A 406 21.61 -23.83 19.58
N LYS A 407 22.27 -24.07 18.45
CA LYS A 407 22.56 -25.40 17.93
C LYS A 407 21.28 -26.24 17.84
N LEU A 408 20.28 -25.73 17.11
CA LEU A 408 19.00 -26.41 16.92
C LEU A 408 19.08 -27.39 15.76
N THR A 409 18.33 -28.49 15.80
CA THR A 409 18.08 -29.32 14.61
C THR A 409 16.89 -28.74 13.86
N ILE A 410 16.95 -28.69 12.53
CA ILE A 410 15.86 -28.17 11.70
C ILE A 410 15.40 -29.21 10.68
N TYR A 411 14.11 -29.16 10.35
CA TYR A 411 13.41 -30.19 9.57
C TYR A 411 12.64 -29.60 8.40
N ARG A 412 12.54 -30.34 7.29
CA ARG A 412 11.71 -29.96 6.14
C ARG A 412 11.00 -31.17 5.57
N GLY A 413 9.70 -31.04 5.33
CA GLY A 413 8.91 -32.04 4.63
C GLY A 413 8.91 -31.82 3.12
N LEU A 414 9.06 -32.90 2.36
CA LEU A 414 8.83 -32.96 0.92
C LEU A 414 7.72 -33.99 0.67
N ASN A 415 6.68 -33.62 -0.06
CA ASN A 415 5.52 -34.49 -0.29
C ASN A 415 5.75 -35.59 -1.33
N LEU A 416 7.01 -35.80 -1.74
CA LEU A 416 7.47 -36.78 -2.71
C LEU A 416 8.59 -37.60 -2.08
N GLY A 417 8.64 -38.89 -2.43
CA GLY A 417 9.79 -39.71 -2.12
C GLY A 417 11.00 -39.18 -2.88
N PHE A 418 12.09 -38.90 -2.17
CA PHE A 418 13.33 -38.43 -2.78
C PHE A 418 14.37 -39.56 -2.80
N PRO A 419 14.61 -40.19 -3.97
CA PRO A 419 15.65 -41.19 -4.08
C PRO A 419 17.02 -40.52 -3.99
N CYS A 420 17.79 -40.89 -2.98
CA CYS A 420 19.17 -40.43 -2.81
C CYS A 420 20.06 -41.50 -2.21
N GLU A 421 21.37 -41.29 -2.31
CA GLU A 421 22.38 -42.18 -1.75
C GLU A 421 23.22 -41.46 -0.69
N VAL A 422 23.77 -42.22 0.26
CA VAL A 422 24.74 -41.67 1.23
C VAL A 422 25.95 -41.12 0.47
N ASN A 423 26.46 -39.97 0.94
CA ASN A 423 27.49 -39.15 0.31
C ASN A 423 27.09 -38.41 -0.98
N GLN A 424 25.82 -38.51 -1.40
CA GLN A 424 25.33 -37.71 -2.52
C GLN A 424 25.19 -36.24 -2.11
N THR A 425 25.69 -35.33 -2.95
CA THR A 425 25.47 -33.89 -2.78
C THR A 425 24.12 -33.47 -3.36
N LEU A 426 23.40 -32.62 -2.65
CA LEU A 426 22.15 -32.01 -3.11
C LEU A 426 22.05 -30.51 -2.80
N CYS A 427 21.18 -29.81 -3.53
CA CYS A 427 20.78 -28.45 -3.22
C CYS A 427 19.30 -28.23 -3.56
N PHE A 428 18.61 -27.37 -2.81
CA PHE A 428 17.19 -27.10 -3.07
C PHE A 428 16.95 -26.10 -4.22
N GLY A 429 17.98 -25.33 -4.60
CA GLY A 429 17.93 -24.37 -5.71
C GLY A 429 17.07 -23.13 -5.50
N GLN A 430 16.48 -22.97 -4.31
CA GLN A 430 15.59 -21.86 -3.96
C GLN A 430 15.71 -21.53 -2.46
N PHE A 431 15.17 -20.40 -2.02
CA PHE A 431 15.05 -20.14 -0.60
C PHE A 431 14.15 -21.21 0.02
N THR A 432 14.64 -21.85 1.07
CA THR A 432 14.08 -23.10 1.56
C THR A 432 13.69 -22.98 3.01
N SER A 433 12.40 -23.09 3.29
CA SER A 433 11.84 -23.04 4.63
C SER A 433 12.03 -24.38 5.36
N PHE A 434 12.70 -24.35 6.49
CA PHE A 434 12.79 -25.42 7.47
C PHE A 434 12.01 -25.02 8.73
N SER A 435 11.72 -25.99 9.60
CA SER A 435 11.12 -25.77 10.91
C SER A 435 12.03 -26.27 12.01
N THR A 436 12.02 -25.64 13.18
CA THR A 436 12.64 -26.22 14.40
C THR A 436 11.87 -27.42 14.96
N SER A 437 10.64 -27.67 14.50
CA SER A 437 9.81 -28.79 14.92
C SER A 437 9.68 -29.85 13.83
N GLU A 438 10.12 -31.07 14.15
CA GLU A 438 9.94 -32.24 13.28
C GLU A 438 8.46 -32.50 13.00
N SER A 439 7.61 -32.39 14.01
CA SER A 439 6.15 -32.60 13.89
C SER A 439 5.48 -31.61 12.93
N VAL A 440 6.07 -30.43 12.71
CA VAL A 440 5.61 -29.48 11.69
C VAL A 440 6.00 -30.00 10.31
N ALA A 441 7.25 -30.42 10.11
CA ALA A 441 7.71 -30.98 8.83
C ALA A 441 6.95 -32.26 8.42
N GLU A 442 6.63 -33.14 9.36
CA GLU A 442 5.89 -34.38 9.15
C GLU A 442 4.48 -34.16 8.57
N ARG A 443 3.84 -33.03 8.86
CA ARG A 443 2.51 -32.70 8.32
C ARG A 443 2.51 -32.57 6.79
N PHE A 444 3.69 -32.39 6.19
CA PHE A 444 3.83 -32.03 4.78
C PHE A 444 4.39 -33.14 3.88
N ILE A 445 4.73 -34.32 4.43
CA ILE A 445 5.29 -35.42 3.64
C ILE A 445 4.21 -36.29 2.96
N GLY A 446 2.96 -36.27 3.42
CA GLY A 446 1.94 -37.19 2.93
C GLY A 446 2.33 -38.66 3.17
N LYS A 447 1.79 -39.60 2.37
CA LYS A 447 2.00 -41.06 2.61
C LYS A 447 3.39 -41.58 2.23
N SER A 448 4.08 -40.91 1.31
CA SER A 448 5.33 -41.40 0.69
C SER A 448 6.40 -40.33 0.56
N GLY A 449 6.28 -39.23 1.31
CA GLY A 449 7.22 -38.12 1.24
C GLY A 449 8.49 -38.33 2.05
N THR A 450 9.39 -37.36 1.96
CA THR A 450 10.70 -37.38 2.59
C THR A 450 10.84 -36.27 3.62
N ILE A 451 11.40 -36.56 4.80
CA ILE A 451 11.80 -35.58 5.81
C ILE A 451 13.30 -35.33 5.64
N PHE A 452 13.69 -34.07 5.47
CA PHE A 452 15.09 -33.66 5.56
C PHE A 452 15.39 -33.15 6.96
N GLU A 453 16.47 -33.63 7.57
CA GLU A 453 16.96 -33.21 8.88
C GLU A 453 18.34 -32.57 8.74
N LEU A 454 18.53 -31.34 9.23
CA LEU A 454 19.84 -30.70 9.35
C LEU A 454 20.21 -30.55 10.81
N LYS A 455 21.26 -31.25 11.21
CA LYS A 455 21.83 -31.17 12.55
C LYS A 455 22.57 -29.84 12.75
N PRO A 456 22.76 -29.39 14.00
CA PRO A 456 23.35 -28.09 14.31
C PRO A 456 24.73 -27.84 13.70
N LEU A 457 25.64 -28.80 13.86
CA LEU A 457 27.01 -28.73 13.33
C LEU A 457 27.06 -28.85 11.80
N ALA A 458 25.92 -29.17 11.21
CA ALA A 458 25.69 -29.43 9.81
C ALA A 458 24.91 -28.29 9.13
N GLN A 459 24.56 -27.22 9.85
CA GLN A 459 23.84 -26.09 9.26
C GLN A 459 24.78 -25.09 8.60
N PRO A 460 24.42 -24.55 7.42
CA PRO A 460 25.23 -23.53 6.79
C PRO A 460 25.11 -22.21 7.56
N LYS A 461 26.12 -21.34 7.47
CA LYS A 461 26.01 -19.96 7.97
C LYS A 461 24.93 -19.14 7.26
N THR A 462 24.31 -19.70 6.22
CA THR A 462 23.25 -19.13 5.39
C THR A 462 21.83 -19.49 5.89
N THR A 463 21.68 -19.86 7.17
CA THR A 463 20.39 -20.04 7.84
C THR A 463 19.97 -18.84 8.66
N LEU A 464 18.68 -18.47 8.62
CA LEU A 464 18.09 -17.38 9.38
C LEU A 464 16.75 -17.81 9.97
N GLY A 465 16.62 -17.79 11.31
CA GLY A 465 15.33 -17.90 11.99
C GLY A 465 14.53 -16.62 11.82
N ILE A 466 13.38 -16.71 11.15
CA ILE A 466 12.60 -15.53 10.75
C ILE A 466 11.33 -15.31 11.58
N ALA A 467 11.06 -16.16 12.56
CA ALA A 467 9.81 -16.18 13.33
C ALA A 467 9.36 -14.79 13.85
N PRO A 468 10.23 -13.94 14.44
CA PRO A 468 9.79 -12.63 14.94
C PRO A 468 9.37 -11.65 13.84
N TYR A 469 9.93 -11.82 12.64
CA TYR A 469 9.79 -10.89 11.53
C TYR A 469 8.80 -11.40 10.47
N SER A 470 8.32 -12.63 10.61
CA SER A 470 7.40 -13.22 9.66
C SER A 470 5.99 -12.65 9.78
N PHE A 471 5.27 -12.50 8.66
CA PHE A 471 3.85 -12.20 8.68
C PHE A 471 3.02 -13.23 9.49
N ILE A 472 3.50 -14.46 9.65
CA ILE A 472 2.82 -15.51 10.41
C ILE A 472 3.35 -15.55 11.85
N ASN A 473 2.46 -15.40 12.82
CA ASN A 473 2.78 -15.53 14.24
C ASN A 473 2.94 -17.01 14.65
N ASN A 474 3.78 -17.24 15.66
CA ASN A 474 4.02 -18.56 16.27
C ASN A 474 4.41 -19.61 15.23
N GLU A 475 5.17 -19.20 14.21
CA GLU A 475 5.82 -20.13 13.32
C GLU A 475 7.27 -20.36 13.74
N GLU A 476 7.78 -21.51 13.35
CA GLU A 476 9.11 -21.99 13.73
C GLU A 476 10.05 -21.97 12.51
N GLU A 477 9.84 -21.03 11.60
CA GLU A 477 10.52 -21.01 10.31
C GLU A 477 11.99 -20.62 10.44
N VAL A 478 12.83 -21.47 9.85
CA VAL A 478 14.24 -21.21 9.58
C VAL A 478 14.42 -21.20 8.07
N LEU A 479 14.76 -20.03 7.54
CA LEU A 479 15.00 -19.83 6.12
C LEU A 479 16.44 -20.20 5.79
N VAL A 480 16.61 -21.08 4.81
CA VAL A 480 17.92 -21.45 4.25
C VAL A 480 18.08 -20.77 2.90
N MET A 481 19.18 -20.05 2.71
CA MET A 481 19.46 -19.32 1.47
C MET A 481 19.46 -20.25 0.25
N ALA A 482 18.97 -19.73 -0.88
CA ALA A 482 19.00 -20.43 -2.15
C ALA A 482 20.40 -20.98 -2.52
N TRP A 483 20.41 -22.13 -3.17
CA TRP A 483 21.63 -22.80 -3.67
C TRP A 483 22.64 -23.24 -2.59
N SER A 484 22.24 -23.26 -1.31
CA SER A 484 23.00 -23.93 -0.25
C SER A 484 23.14 -25.43 -0.58
N GLN A 485 24.34 -25.97 -0.40
CA GLN A 485 24.69 -27.35 -0.76
C GLN A 485 24.81 -28.22 0.49
N PHE A 486 24.34 -29.46 0.37
CA PHE A 486 24.30 -30.44 1.45
C PHE A 486 24.82 -31.77 0.94
N VAL A 487 25.43 -32.56 1.82
CA VAL A 487 25.75 -33.96 1.58
C VAL A 487 24.82 -34.83 2.40
N VAL A 488 24.27 -35.88 1.79
CA VAL A 488 23.49 -36.89 2.49
C VAL A 488 24.43 -37.70 3.37
N LYS A 489 24.22 -37.67 4.69
CA LYS A 489 25.04 -38.43 5.64
C LYS A 489 24.41 -39.75 6.02
N GLU A 490 23.09 -39.77 6.12
CA GLU A 490 22.37 -40.95 6.58
C GLU A 490 20.96 -40.93 5.97
N ILE A 491 20.43 -42.12 5.71
CA ILE A 491 19.08 -42.32 5.22
C ILE A 491 18.40 -43.32 6.15
N GLN A 492 17.31 -42.91 6.78
CA GLN A 492 16.52 -43.70 7.70
C GLN A 492 15.06 -43.75 7.20
N GLN A 493 14.69 -44.84 6.53
CA GLN A 493 13.35 -44.98 5.92
C GLN A 493 13.02 -43.79 4.99
N ASN A 494 12.12 -42.90 5.41
CA ASN A 494 11.70 -41.69 4.71
C ASN A 494 12.41 -40.42 5.20
N LYS A 495 13.37 -40.52 6.11
CA LYS A 495 14.17 -39.41 6.64
C LYS A 495 15.57 -39.41 6.02
N VAL A 496 16.02 -38.23 5.60
CA VAL A 496 17.35 -37.98 5.02
C VAL A 496 18.08 -36.96 5.89
N ILE A 497 19.19 -37.38 6.49
CA ILE A 497 20.03 -36.52 7.34
C ILE A 497 21.08 -35.85 6.47
N LEU A 498 21.12 -34.53 6.55
CA LEU A 498 21.96 -33.67 5.74
C LEU A 498 23.07 -33.02 6.57
N GLU A 499 24.22 -32.86 5.94
CA GLU A 499 25.30 -32.00 6.43
C GLU A 499 25.64 -30.93 5.39
N SER A 500 25.74 -29.68 5.83
CA SER A 500 26.17 -28.58 4.98
C SER A 500 27.57 -28.87 4.45
N VAL A 501 27.72 -28.72 3.15
CA VAL A 501 29.05 -28.63 2.57
C VAL A 501 29.57 -27.22 2.87
N GLU A 502 30.81 -27.10 3.34
CA GLU A 502 31.43 -25.79 3.53
C GLU A 502 31.50 -25.10 2.16
N ASN A 503 30.55 -24.19 1.93
CA ASN A 503 30.36 -23.61 0.63
C ASN A 503 31.43 -22.52 0.45
N LYS A 504 32.62 -22.91 -0.04
CA LYS A 504 33.73 -21.97 -0.31
C LYS A 504 33.31 -20.80 -1.19
N ALA A 505 32.25 -20.98 -1.98
CA ALA A 505 31.58 -19.91 -2.69
C ALA A 505 30.95 -18.92 -1.70
N VAL A 506 29.97 -19.34 -0.89
CA VAL A 506 29.16 -18.44 -0.07
C VAL A 506 29.82 -18.18 1.28
N LYS A 507 30.74 -17.22 1.32
CA LYS A 507 31.26 -16.65 2.55
C LYS A 507 30.41 -15.46 2.97
N VAL A 508 29.57 -15.66 3.98
CA VAL A 508 28.96 -14.57 4.73
C VAL A 508 30.05 -13.98 5.65
N PRO A 509 30.24 -12.64 5.68
CA PRO A 509 31.21 -11.97 6.55
C PRO A 509 31.10 -12.35 8.03
#